data_AF-A0A061F7D8-F1
#
_entry.id   AF-A0A061F7D8-F1
#
_cell.length_a   1.000
_cell.length_b   1.000
_cell.length_c   1.000
_cell.angle_alpha   90.00
_cell.angle_beta   90.00
_cell.angle_gamma   90.00
#
_symmetry.space_group_name_H-M   'P 1'
#
loop_
_entity.id
_entity.type
_entity.pdbx_description
1 polymer ?
#
loop_
_entity_poly.entity_id
_entity_poly.type
_entity_poly.pdbx_seq_one_letter_code
_entity_poly.pdbx_strand_id
1 'polypeptide(L)'
;MTSGAVMARDVDPIKANNCETKMTTHCVIEVFASIFKTGTVSDDCCHELIGLGQLCHNALVKKTLQNPLFKNNDTSVILSRAAQVWKKCTPVGEDVSPTPSP
;
A
#
# COMPACT_ATOMS: atom_id res chain seq x y z
N MET A 1 -42.07 -10.11 5.63
CA MET A 1 -41.06 -9.03 5.75
C MET A 1 -39.91 -9.39 4.83
N THR A 2 -39.82 -8.77 3.65
CA THR A 2 -38.74 -9.05 2.69
C THR A 2 -37.49 -8.34 3.18
N SER A 3 -36.55 -9.12 3.70
CA SER A 3 -35.24 -8.64 4.14
C SER A 3 -34.46 -8.14 2.94
N GLY A 4 -34.43 -6.81 2.76
CA GLY A 4 -33.61 -6.17 1.75
C GLY A 4 -32.15 -6.23 2.16
N ALA A 5 -31.42 -7.22 1.67
CA ALA A 5 -29.97 -7.13 1.61
C ALA A 5 -29.64 -5.99 0.65
N VAL A 6 -29.31 -4.83 1.20
CA VAL A 6 -28.66 -3.75 0.45
C VAL A 6 -27.34 -4.32 -0.06
N MET A 7 -27.30 -4.71 -1.32
CA MET A 7 -26.06 -4.99 -2.02
C MET A 7 -25.27 -3.69 -1.97
N ALA A 8 -24.26 -3.63 -1.08
CA ALA A 8 -23.27 -2.58 -1.12
C ALA A 8 -22.76 -2.56 -2.57
N ARG A 9 -22.92 -1.44 -3.26
CA ARG A 9 -22.40 -1.29 -4.60
C ARG A 9 -20.90 -1.62 -4.50
N ASP A 10 -20.42 -2.56 -5.30
CA ASP A 10 -18.99 -2.89 -5.42
C ASP A 10 -18.26 -1.68 -6.02
N VAL A 11 -18.11 -0.63 -5.21
CA VAL A 11 -17.37 0.56 -5.57
C VAL A 11 -15.90 0.18 -5.52
N ASP A 12 -15.26 0.16 -6.69
CA ASP A 12 -13.82 -0.10 -6.78
C ASP A 12 -13.05 0.92 -5.94
N PRO A 13 -12.40 0.50 -4.83
CA PRO A 13 -11.71 1.41 -3.94
C PRO A 13 -10.54 2.12 -4.63
N ILE A 14 -9.95 1.54 -5.68
CA ILE A 14 -8.83 2.14 -6.42
C ILE A 14 -9.32 3.38 -7.17
N LYS A 15 -10.42 3.22 -7.92
CA LYS A 15 -11.03 4.32 -8.68
C LYS A 15 -11.65 5.37 -7.77
N ALA A 16 -12.32 4.96 -6.70
CA ALA A 16 -12.99 5.88 -5.77
C ALA A 16 -12.01 6.80 -5.01
N ASN A 17 -10.75 6.38 -4.85
CA ASN A 17 -9.73 7.13 -4.10
C ASN A 17 -8.62 7.70 -5.01
N ASN A 18 -8.79 7.65 -6.33
CA ASN A 18 -7.81 8.09 -7.33
C ASN A 18 -6.40 7.54 -7.05
N CYS A 19 -6.29 6.23 -6.80
CA CYS A 19 -5.03 5.62 -6.39
C CYS A 19 -3.97 5.58 -7.50
N GLU A 20 -4.37 5.66 -8.76
CA GLU A 20 -3.47 5.42 -9.91
C GLU A 20 -2.55 6.60 -10.25
N THR A 21 -2.86 7.81 -9.77
CA THR A 21 -2.20 9.05 -10.23
C THR A 21 -1.26 9.68 -9.21
N LYS A 22 -1.04 9.02 -8.05
CA LYS A 22 -0.34 9.62 -6.90
C LYS A 22 1.13 9.26 -6.78
N MET A 23 1.65 8.41 -7.67
CA MET A 23 3.05 7.98 -7.67
C MET A 23 3.65 8.08 -9.06
N THR A 24 4.93 8.39 -9.13
CA THR A 24 5.73 8.33 -10.35
C THR A 24 5.93 6.88 -10.79
N THR A 25 6.12 6.68 -12.09
CA THR A 25 6.39 5.35 -12.64
C THR A 25 7.62 4.70 -11.99
N HIS A 26 8.65 5.49 -11.67
CA HIS A 26 9.83 5.03 -10.94
C HIS A 26 9.43 4.39 -9.60
N CYS A 27 8.69 5.12 -8.76
CA CYS A 27 8.32 4.63 -7.45
C CYS A 27 7.31 3.49 -7.47
N VAL A 28 6.42 3.44 -8.48
CA VAL A 28 5.55 2.28 -8.72
C VAL A 28 6.38 1.02 -8.96
N ILE A 29 7.41 1.10 -9.82
CA ILE A 29 8.28 -0.05 -10.14
C ILE A 29 9.07 -0.49 -8.91
N GLU A 30 9.63 0.44 -8.15
CA GLU A 30 10.44 0.15 -6.98
C GLU A 30 9.64 -0.50 -5.84
N VAL A 31 8.46 0.05 -5.51
CA VAL A 31 7.54 -0.53 -4.53
C VAL A 31 7.07 -1.91 -4.98
N PHE A 32 6.68 -2.06 -6.25
CA PHE A 32 6.30 -3.36 -6.80
C PHE A 32 7.42 -4.39 -6.69
N ALA A 33 8.65 -4.05 -7.07
CA ALA A 33 9.80 -4.95 -6.98
C ALA A 33 10.10 -5.35 -5.52
N SER A 34 9.95 -4.42 -4.57
CA SER A 34 10.14 -4.66 -3.15
C SER A 34 9.15 -5.68 -2.59
N ILE A 35 7.92 -5.67 -3.07
CA ILE A 35 6.85 -6.56 -2.60
C ILE A 35 6.89 -7.93 -3.30
N PHE A 36 6.97 -7.94 -4.63
CA PHE A 36 6.78 -9.14 -5.46
C PHE A 36 8.06 -9.88 -5.82
N LYS A 37 9.22 -9.28 -5.54
CA LYS A 37 10.53 -9.91 -5.72
C LYS A 37 11.26 -9.86 -4.37
N THR A 38 12.42 -9.21 -4.30
CA THR A 38 13.22 -8.99 -3.10
C THR A 38 13.97 -7.66 -3.24
N GLY A 39 13.22 -6.57 -3.25
CA GLY A 39 13.77 -5.20 -3.37
C GLY A 39 13.71 -4.41 -2.07
N THR A 40 14.23 -3.19 -2.12
CA THR A 40 14.07 -2.17 -1.08
C THR A 40 13.41 -0.94 -1.67
N VAL A 41 12.69 -0.18 -0.85
CA VAL A 41 12.12 1.11 -1.23
C VAL A 41 13.00 2.25 -0.69
N SER A 42 13.33 3.21 -1.54
CA SER A 42 14.05 4.45 -1.27
C SER A 42 13.19 5.42 -0.48
N ASP A 43 13.84 6.39 0.19
CA ASP A 43 13.13 7.37 1.01
C ASP A 43 12.22 8.27 0.16
N ASP A 44 12.66 8.66 -1.04
CA ASP A 44 11.84 9.41 -2.01
C ASP A 44 10.56 8.65 -2.38
N CYS A 45 10.68 7.36 -2.70
CA CYS A 45 9.53 6.53 -3.02
C CYS A 45 8.68 6.17 -1.80
N CYS A 46 9.25 6.20 -0.59
CA CYS A 46 8.49 6.14 0.64
C CYS A 46 7.61 7.38 0.82
N HIS A 47 8.11 8.59 0.55
CA HIS A 47 7.29 9.81 0.60
C HIS A 47 6.09 9.74 -0.35
N GLU A 48 6.30 9.30 -1.59
CA GLU A 48 5.22 9.09 -2.55
C GLU A 48 4.23 8.00 -2.10
N LEU A 49 4.73 6.88 -1.55
CA LEU A 49 3.89 5.80 -1.03
C LEU A 49 3.01 6.27 0.14
N ILE A 50 3.54 7.10 1.04
CA ILE A 50 2.76 7.70 2.12
C ILE A 50 1.71 8.66 1.56
N GLY A 51 2.06 9.47 0.55
CA GLY A 51 1.12 10.34 -0.17
C GLY A 51 0.01 9.58 -0.92
N LEU A 52 0.33 8.40 -1.47
CA LEU A 52 -0.65 7.48 -2.05
C LEU A 52 -1.67 7.02 -0.99
N GLY A 53 -1.17 6.68 0.20
CA GLY A 53 -1.96 6.28 1.36
C GLY A 53 -2.20 4.77 1.47
N GLN A 54 -2.40 4.30 2.71
CA GLN A 54 -2.44 2.87 3.04
C GLN A 54 -3.59 2.13 2.34
N LEU A 55 -4.74 2.79 2.19
CA LEU A 55 -5.91 2.21 1.50
C LEU A 55 -5.55 1.87 0.05
N CYS A 56 -4.97 2.82 -0.67
CA CYS A 56 -4.58 2.66 -2.05
C CYS A 56 -3.47 1.63 -2.22
N HIS A 57 -2.45 1.66 -1.36
CA HIS A 57 -1.39 0.63 -1.33
C HIS A 57 -1.97 -0.78 -1.20
N ASN A 58 -2.83 -1.01 -0.20
CA ASN A 58 -3.44 -2.31 0.04
C ASN A 58 -4.37 -2.73 -1.11
N ALA A 59 -5.15 -1.80 -1.67
CA ALA A 59 -6.05 -2.07 -2.77
C ALA A 59 -5.30 -2.47 -4.05
N LEU A 60 -4.23 -1.74 -4.39
CA LEU A 60 -3.38 -2.04 -5.55
C LEU A 60 -2.69 -3.39 -5.40
N VAL A 61 -2.10 -3.71 -4.24
CA VAL A 61 -1.47 -5.02 -4.00
C VAL A 61 -2.48 -6.16 -4.18
N LYS A 62 -3.69 -6.02 -3.62
CA LYS A 62 -4.76 -7.01 -3.79
C LYS A 62 -5.18 -7.15 -5.24
N LYS A 63 -5.33 -6.03 -5.97
CA LYS A 63 -5.66 -6.03 -7.40
C LYS A 63 -4.59 -6.71 -8.23
N THR A 64 -3.31 -6.50 -7.91
CA THR A 64 -2.19 -7.18 -8.55
C THR A 64 -2.25 -8.69 -8.31
N LEU A 65 -2.52 -9.14 -7.07
CA LEU A 65 -2.65 -10.57 -6.75
C LEU A 65 -3.82 -11.26 -7.46
N GLN A 66 -4.87 -10.53 -7.87
CA GLN A 66 -5.95 -11.07 -8.69
C GLN A 66 -5.52 -11.35 -10.13
N ASN A 67 -4.42 -10.77 -10.61
CA ASN A 67 -3.92 -11.04 -11.95
C ASN A 67 -3.35 -12.47 -12.02
N PRO A 68 -3.80 -13.32 -12.98
CA PRO A 68 -3.34 -14.70 -13.12
C PRO A 68 -1.83 -14.87 -13.24
N LEU A 69 -1.09 -13.83 -13.63
CA LEU A 69 0.38 -13.83 -13.67
C LEU A 69 1.01 -14.07 -12.28
N PHE A 70 0.30 -13.75 -11.19
CA PHE A 70 0.78 -13.91 -9.82
C PHE A 70 0.14 -15.08 -9.08
N LYS A 71 -0.63 -15.93 -9.76
CA LYS A 71 -1.40 -17.04 -9.13
C LYS A 71 -0.53 -18.05 -8.37
N ASN A 72 0.74 -18.17 -8.73
CA ASN A 72 1.69 -19.09 -8.11
C ASN A 72 2.49 -18.44 -6.96
N ASN A 73 2.34 -17.14 -6.75
CA ASN A 73 2.99 -16.46 -5.64
C ASN A 73 2.30 -16.84 -4.33
N ASP A 74 3.09 -17.01 -3.27
CA ASP A 74 2.54 -17.13 -1.94
C ASP A 74 1.92 -15.79 -1.52
N THR A 75 0.58 -15.75 -1.50
CA THR A 75 -0.19 -14.56 -1.16
C THR A 75 0.16 -14.05 0.24
N SER A 76 0.38 -14.94 1.21
CA SER A 76 0.74 -14.55 2.58
C SER A 76 2.09 -13.85 2.63
N VAL A 77 3.07 -14.39 1.89
CA VAL A 77 4.41 -13.78 1.78
C VAL A 77 4.33 -12.39 1.12
N ILE A 78 3.56 -12.25 0.04
CA ILE A 78 3.37 -10.97 -0.66
C ILE A 78 2.71 -9.93 0.26
N LEU A 79 1.63 -10.30 0.96
CA LEU A 79 0.94 -9.40 1.88
C LEU A 79 1.83 -9.01 3.07
N SER A 80 2.63 -9.94 3.59
CA SER A 80 3.62 -9.67 4.63
C SER A 80 4.67 -8.66 4.16
N ARG A 81 5.21 -8.83 2.95
CA ARG A 81 6.16 -7.87 2.36
C ARG A 81 5.52 -6.50 2.11
N ALA A 82 4.28 -6.45 1.63
CA ALA A 82 3.55 -5.20 1.46
C ALA A 82 3.37 -4.45 2.80
N ALA A 83 3.10 -5.17 3.90
CA ALA A 83 3.03 -4.58 5.23
C ALA A 83 4.39 -4.10 5.73
N GLN A 84 5.46 -4.86 5.47
CA GLN A 84 6.84 -4.46 5.83
C GLN A 84 7.28 -3.19 5.09
N VAL A 85 7.00 -3.10 3.78
CA VAL A 85 7.26 -1.89 2.99
C VAL A 85 6.50 -0.70 3.56
N TRP A 86 5.20 -0.85 3.85
CA TRP A 86 4.41 0.22 4.45
C TRP A 86 4.99 0.68 5.79
N LYS A 87 5.33 -0.28 6.67
CA LYS A 87 5.93 0.00 7.98
C LYS A 87 7.27 0.74 7.85
N LYS A 88 8.13 0.33 6.90
CA LYS A 88 9.41 0.98 6.64
C LYS A 88 9.24 2.45 6.26
N CYS A 89 8.25 2.74 5.42
CA CYS A 89 7.99 4.10 4.92
C CYS A 89 7.21 4.98 5.88
N THR A 90 6.58 4.40 6.91
CA THR A 90 5.86 5.18 7.92
C THR A 90 6.90 5.76 8.90
N PRO A 91 6.93 7.09 9.12
CA PRO A 91 7.79 7.66 10.14
C PRO A 91 7.49 7.01 11.49
N VAL A 92 8.52 6.46 12.14
CA VAL A 92 8.42 6.14 13.57
C VAL A 92 8.25 7.48 14.25
N GLY A 93 7.11 7.70 14.90
CA GLY A 93 6.82 8.96 15.56
C GLY A 93 8.03 9.41 16.36
N GLU A 94 8.48 10.65 16.11
CA GLU A 94 9.48 11.31 16.94
C GLU A 94 9.02 11.15 18.39
N ASP A 95 9.77 10.38 19.19
CA ASP A 95 9.80 10.59 20.62
C ASP A 95 10.18 12.07 20.79
N VAL A 96 9.17 12.91 21.01
CA VAL A 96 9.35 14.28 21.49
C VAL A 96 10.04 14.14 22.84
N SER A 97 11.36 14.08 22.81
CA SER A 97 12.19 14.21 23.99
C SER A 97 11.92 15.61 24.54
N PRO A 98 11.41 15.76 25.78
CA PRO A 98 11.23 17.08 26.33
C PRO A 98 12.62 17.68 26.59
N THR A 99 13.01 18.64 25.76
CA THR A 99 14.17 19.49 26.03
C THR A 99 13.97 20.11 27.42
N PRO A 100 14.87 19.93 28.40
CA PRO A 100 14.78 20.68 29.63
C PRO A 100 15.11 22.15 29.29
N SER A 101 14.14 23.03 29.53
CA SER A 101 14.37 24.47 29.48
C SER A 101 15.39 24.89 30.54
N PRO A 102 16.21 25.92 30.25
CA PRO A 102 17.35 26.35 31.07
C PRO A 102 16.97 26.85 32.47
#